data_AF-A0A022R7X0-F1
#
_entry.id   AF-A0A022R7X0-F1
#
_cell.length_a   1.000
_cell.length_b   1.000
_cell.length_c   1.000
_cell.angle_alpha   90.00
_cell.angle_beta   90.00
_cell.angle_gamma   90.00
#
_symmetry.space_group_name_H-M   'P 1'
#
loop_
_entity.id
_entity.type
_entity.pdbx_description
1 polymer ?
#
loop_
_entity_poly.entity_id
_entity_poly.type
_entity_poly.pdbx_seq_one_letter_code
_entity_poly.pdbx_strand_id
1 'polypeptide(L)'
;MKEFPFFLAQLTTFGYVAIYFSILFMRYRAGVATDEMLSFPKIPFIIIGLLEALGVVSGMYSGAMLPGPAIPILNQTFLLWQLAFSMLILGRTYSLNRFAGSFLVAAGVVLAVTSGSEHDQLLSGVEFVWPAMMIASSAFQAVASVLKESVFLDAATRLKGKLIDIFVVNSFGSGFQALFVLLFLPFLSNLKGIPLSEFPSYLKSGAACFFNIGANTTGCDGSPTLPLLYIITNIAFNISVLNLLKYSSAVVSSLAVMSSVPISIYILSLPLPYLSEGANLSPFFVLGSAVLMVGLIVYNFSWPLKQDSDIS
;
A
#
# COMPACT_ATOMS: atom_id res chain seq x y z
N MET A 1 8.01 15.15 -14.37
CA MET A 1 7.51 13.84 -13.86
C MET A 1 6.01 13.83 -13.52
N LYS A 2 5.39 14.95 -13.11
CA LYS A 2 3.93 15.02 -12.84
C LYS A 2 3.07 14.53 -14.02
N GLU A 3 3.51 14.82 -15.25
CA GLU A 3 2.83 14.40 -16.50
C GLU A 3 3.04 12.92 -16.86
N PHE A 4 3.96 12.22 -16.18
CA PHE A 4 4.37 10.84 -16.47
C PHE A 4 4.06 9.81 -15.35
N PRO A 5 2.83 9.78 -14.76
CA PRO A 5 2.51 8.89 -13.64
C PRO A 5 2.53 7.41 -14.03
N PHE A 6 2.15 7.07 -15.27
CA PHE A 6 2.18 5.67 -15.74
C PHE A 6 3.61 5.17 -15.94
N PHE A 7 4.52 6.01 -16.44
CA PHE A 7 5.93 5.66 -16.52
C PHE A 7 6.51 5.39 -15.13
N LEU A 8 6.22 6.26 -14.16
CA LEU A 8 6.62 6.08 -12.77
C LEU A 8 6.04 4.81 -12.14
N ALA A 9 4.75 4.54 -12.36
CA ALA A 9 4.10 3.33 -11.86
C ALA A 9 4.77 2.07 -12.41
N GLN A 10 5.02 2.01 -13.73
CA GLN A 10 5.71 0.88 -14.34
C GLN A 10 7.15 0.75 -13.85
N LEU A 11 7.91 1.85 -13.80
CA LEU A 11 9.29 1.86 -13.28
C LEU A 11 9.34 1.31 -11.84
N THR A 12 8.37 1.70 -11.01
CA THR A 12 8.30 1.24 -9.61
C THR A 12 7.90 -0.23 -9.55
N THR A 13 6.87 -0.67 -10.28
CA THR A 13 6.42 -2.07 -10.33
C THR A 13 7.51 -3.01 -10.84
N PHE A 14 8.14 -2.71 -11.97
CA PHE A 14 9.26 -3.51 -12.49
C PHE A 14 10.50 -3.41 -11.61
N GLY A 15 10.74 -2.25 -10.98
CA GLY A 15 11.80 -2.06 -9.99
C GLY A 15 11.64 -3.00 -8.79
N TYR A 16 10.43 -3.14 -8.24
CA TYR A 16 10.15 -4.10 -7.17
C TYR A 16 10.44 -5.53 -7.60
N VAL A 17 9.95 -5.94 -8.78
CA VAL A 17 10.19 -7.29 -9.32
C VAL A 17 11.70 -7.54 -9.42
N ALA A 18 12.44 -6.65 -10.08
CA ALA A 18 13.88 -6.82 -10.26
C ALA A 18 14.63 -6.93 -8.91
N ILE A 19 14.30 -6.07 -7.95
CA ILE A 19 14.98 -6.02 -6.65
C ILE A 19 14.61 -7.22 -5.79
N TYR A 20 13.33 -7.59 -5.71
CA TYR A 20 12.89 -8.75 -4.92
C TYR A 20 13.41 -10.06 -5.48
N PHE A 21 13.37 -10.26 -6.80
CA PHE A 21 13.96 -11.45 -7.42
C PHE A 21 15.48 -11.49 -7.26
N SER A 22 16.17 -10.34 -7.32
CA SER A 22 17.63 -10.29 -7.08
C SER A 22 17.99 -10.69 -5.66
N ILE A 23 17.25 -10.17 -4.67
CA ILE A 23 17.44 -10.54 -3.26
C ILE A 23 17.11 -12.02 -3.04
N LEU A 24 16.01 -12.52 -3.64
CA LEU A 24 15.64 -13.93 -3.57
C LEU A 24 16.74 -14.82 -4.17
N PHE A 25 17.31 -14.45 -5.31
CA PHE A 25 18.39 -15.19 -5.95
C PHE A 25 19.65 -15.24 -5.07
N MET A 26 20.03 -14.11 -4.47
CA MET A 26 21.15 -14.07 -3.52
C MET A 26 20.90 -14.97 -2.29
N ARG A 27 19.68 -14.96 -1.76
CA ARG A 27 19.28 -15.75 -0.58
C ARG A 27 19.11 -17.24 -0.90
N TYR A 28 18.72 -17.58 -2.12
CA TYR A 28 18.74 -18.94 -2.65
C TYR A 28 20.17 -19.46 -2.72
N ARG A 29 21.09 -18.67 -3.27
CA ARG A 29 22.52 -19.03 -3.34
C ARG A 29 23.16 -19.16 -1.96
N ALA A 30 22.68 -18.42 -0.96
CA ALA A 30 23.09 -18.52 0.44
C ALA A 30 22.46 -19.71 1.20
N GLY A 31 21.61 -20.52 0.55
CA GLY A 31 20.94 -21.67 1.17
C GLY A 31 19.84 -21.31 2.17
N VAL A 32 19.47 -20.03 2.26
CA VAL A 32 18.42 -19.54 3.17
C VAL A 32 17.03 -19.80 2.58
N ALA A 33 16.89 -19.66 1.26
CA ALA A 33 15.71 -20.11 0.52
C ALA A 33 15.96 -21.50 -0.05
N THR A 34 15.21 -22.51 0.40
CA THR A 34 15.36 -23.90 -0.05
C THR A 34 14.40 -24.24 -1.19
N ASP A 35 14.71 -25.28 -1.97
CA ASP A 35 13.83 -25.76 -3.07
C ASP A 35 12.43 -26.14 -2.56
N GLU A 36 12.34 -26.64 -1.32
CA GLU A 36 11.07 -26.91 -0.64
C GLU A 36 10.22 -25.64 -0.49
N MET A 37 10.82 -24.49 -0.19
CA MET A 37 10.11 -23.20 -0.10
C MET A 37 9.66 -22.69 -1.48
N LEU A 38 10.43 -22.97 -2.54
CA LEU A 38 10.08 -22.60 -3.92
C LEU A 38 9.02 -23.53 -4.54
N SER A 39 8.88 -24.74 -4.01
CA SER A 39 7.88 -25.74 -4.44
C SER A 39 6.46 -25.43 -3.95
N PHE A 40 6.28 -24.40 -3.11
CA PHE A 40 4.98 -24.01 -2.58
C PHE A 40 3.96 -23.76 -3.70
N PRO A 41 2.66 -24.13 -3.52
CA PRO A 41 1.64 -23.93 -4.54
C PRO A 41 1.59 -22.47 -4.99
N LYS A 42 1.59 -22.26 -6.31
CA LYS A 42 1.64 -20.92 -6.91
C LYS A 42 0.27 -20.23 -7.00
N ILE A 43 -0.82 -21.01 -6.92
CA ILE A 43 -2.20 -20.52 -7.03
C ILE A 43 -2.51 -19.38 -6.03
N PRO A 44 -2.17 -19.47 -4.73
CA PRO A 44 -2.37 -18.36 -3.79
C PRO A 44 -1.64 -17.08 -4.22
N PHE A 45 -0.40 -17.19 -4.73
CA PHE A 45 0.36 -16.02 -5.19
C PHE A 45 -0.25 -15.37 -6.43
N ILE A 46 -0.85 -16.17 -7.32
CA ILE A 46 -1.58 -15.67 -8.49
C ILE A 46 -2.83 -14.88 -8.03
N ILE A 47 -3.62 -15.44 -7.12
CA ILE A 47 -4.83 -14.79 -6.59
C ILE A 47 -4.47 -13.50 -5.86
N ILE A 48 -3.42 -13.53 -5.02
CA ILE A 48 -2.90 -12.34 -4.33
C ILE A 48 -2.49 -11.28 -5.35
N GLY A 49 -1.66 -11.64 -6.34
CA GLY A 49 -1.21 -10.70 -7.37
C GLY A 49 -2.37 -10.10 -8.18
N LEU A 50 -3.41 -10.88 -8.47
CA LEU A 50 -4.62 -10.40 -9.16
C LEU A 50 -5.40 -9.40 -8.29
N LEU A 51 -5.64 -9.72 -7.02
CA LEU A 51 -6.38 -8.86 -6.10
C LEU A 51 -5.61 -7.56 -5.82
N GLU A 52 -4.29 -7.62 -5.67
CA GLU A 52 -3.45 -6.43 -5.53
C GLU A 52 -3.46 -5.58 -6.80
N ALA A 53 -3.38 -6.20 -7.97
CA ALA A 53 -3.50 -5.47 -9.24
C ALA A 53 -4.87 -4.80 -9.37
N LEU A 54 -5.97 -5.52 -9.12
CA LEU A 54 -7.32 -4.95 -9.15
C LEU A 54 -7.48 -3.82 -8.13
N GLY A 55 -6.97 -3.99 -6.92
CA GLY A 55 -6.96 -2.97 -5.88
C GLY A 55 -6.21 -1.72 -6.31
N VAL A 56 -4.98 -1.85 -6.81
CA VAL A 56 -4.17 -0.71 -7.26
C VAL A 56 -4.81 -0.01 -8.46
N VAL A 57 -5.26 -0.75 -9.48
CA VAL A 57 -5.89 -0.21 -10.68
C VAL A 57 -7.15 0.59 -10.31
N SER A 58 -8.05 -0.02 -9.52
CA SER A 58 -9.29 0.64 -9.09
C SER A 58 -9.03 1.84 -8.17
N GLY A 59 -8.08 1.72 -7.24
CA GLY A 59 -7.74 2.79 -6.28
C GLY A 59 -7.05 3.98 -6.94
N MET A 60 -6.16 3.74 -7.91
CA MET A 60 -5.57 4.81 -8.72
C MET A 60 -6.62 5.52 -9.56
N TYR A 61 -7.60 4.78 -10.11
CA TYR A 61 -8.65 5.34 -10.93
C TYR A 61 -9.63 6.19 -10.12
N SER A 62 -10.12 5.68 -8.99
CA SER A 62 -10.97 6.47 -8.08
C SER A 62 -10.20 7.63 -7.48
N GLY A 63 -8.93 7.44 -7.11
CA GLY A 63 -8.07 8.49 -6.55
C GLY A 63 -7.83 9.66 -7.52
N ALA A 64 -7.87 9.42 -8.83
CA ALA A 64 -7.74 10.49 -9.83
C ALA A 64 -9.00 11.37 -9.94
N MET A 65 -10.17 10.85 -9.53
CA MET A 65 -11.47 11.54 -9.61
C MET A 65 -11.95 12.06 -8.25
N LEU A 66 -11.30 11.65 -7.16
CA LEU A 66 -11.63 12.04 -5.80
C LEU A 66 -10.81 13.25 -5.34
N PRO A 67 -11.39 14.15 -4.53
CA PRO A 67 -10.64 15.17 -3.83
C PRO A 67 -9.55 14.53 -2.96
N GLY A 68 -8.34 15.10 -2.99
CA GLY A 68 -7.19 14.59 -2.23
C GLY A 68 -7.47 14.27 -0.75
N PRO A 69 -8.23 15.12 -0.02
CA PRO A 69 -8.61 14.82 1.37
C PRO A 69 -9.55 13.61 1.51
N ALA A 70 -10.43 13.34 0.54
CA ALA A 70 -11.36 12.20 0.61
C ALA A 70 -10.68 10.84 0.50
N ILE A 71 -9.51 10.78 -0.16
CA ILE A 71 -8.75 9.54 -0.39
C ILE A 71 -8.35 8.85 0.94
N PRO A 72 -7.67 9.52 1.90
CA PRO A 72 -7.38 8.94 3.21
C PRO A 72 -8.61 8.46 3.98
N ILE A 73 -9.71 9.23 3.95
CA ILE A 73 -10.96 8.86 4.65
C ILE A 73 -11.51 7.55 4.09
N LEU A 74 -11.56 7.41 2.77
CA LEU A 74 -12.08 6.22 2.11
C LEU A 74 -11.14 5.01 2.27
N ASN A 75 -9.83 5.23 2.19
CA ASN A 75 -8.83 4.18 2.42
C ASN A 75 -8.84 3.67 3.87
N GLN A 76 -9.34 4.45 4.83
CA GLN A 76 -9.45 4.00 6.22
C GLN A 76 -10.39 2.80 6.40
N THR A 77 -11.31 2.58 5.45
CA THR A 77 -12.16 1.37 5.40
C THR A 77 -11.35 0.09 5.26
N PHE A 78 -10.09 0.17 4.79
CA PHE A 78 -9.17 -0.96 4.71
C PHE A 78 -9.05 -1.74 6.02
N LEU A 79 -8.96 -1.08 7.19
CA LEU A 79 -8.89 -1.79 8.48
C LEU A 79 -10.15 -2.61 8.76
N LEU A 80 -11.32 -2.03 8.47
CA LEU A 80 -12.61 -2.68 8.72
C LEU A 80 -12.75 -3.90 7.81
N TRP A 81 -12.40 -3.77 6.53
CA TRP A 81 -12.37 -4.89 5.59
C TRP A 81 -11.36 -5.95 6.02
N GLN A 82 -10.17 -5.56 6.43
CA GLN A 82 -9.12 -6.48 6.86
C GLN A 82 -9.55 -7.29 8.09
N LEU A 83 -10.17 -6.64 9.08
CA LEU A 83 -10.76 -7.32 10.24
C LEU A 83 -11.87 -8.29 9.82
N ALA A 84 -12.80 -7.85 8.98
CA ALA A 84 -13.90 -8.66 8.49
C ALA A 84 -13.40 -9.91 7.75
N PHE A 85 -12.51 -9.73 6.77
CA PHE A 85 -11.94 -10.84 6.00
C PHE A 85 -11.04 -11.72 6.86
N SER A 86 -10.33 -11.19 7.85
CA SER A 86 -9.55 -12.04 8.74
C SER A 86 -10.42 -12.90 9.66
N MET A 87 -11.62 -12.46 10.05
CA MET A 87 -12.58 -13.33 10.76
C MET A 87 -13.12 -14.42 9.81
N LEU A 88 -13.45 -14.05 8.57
CA LEU A 88 -14.05 -14.98 7.61
C LEU A 88 -13.06 -16.02 7.07
N ILE A 89 -11.83 -15.61 6.74
CA ILE A 89 -10.82 -16.44 6.06
C ILE A 89 -9.94 -17.18 7.08
N LEU A 90 -9.48 -16.51 8.14
CA LEU A 90 -8.62 -17.14 9.16
C LEU A 90 -9.41 -17.68 10.36
N GLY A 91 -10.72 -17.42 10.45
CA GLY A 91 -11.55 -17.90 11.56
C GLY A 91 -11.19 -17.27 12.92
N ARG A 92 -10.50 -16.13 12.93
CA ARG A 92 -10.09 -15.48 14.20
C ARG A 92 -11.26 -14.79 14.88
N THR A 93 -11.32 -14.91 16.20
CA THR A 93 -12.23 -14.13 17.02
C THR A 93 -11.54 -12.85 17.49
N TYR A 94 -12.24 -11.72 17.38
CA TYR A 94 -11.75 -10.42 17.78
C TYR A 94 -12.61 -9.85 18.90
N SER A 95 -11.97 -9.23 19.89
CA SER A 95 -12.66 -8.53 20.97
C SER A 95 -13.32 -7.25 20.45
N LEU A 96 -14.41 -6.82 21.12
CA LEU A 96 -15.14 -5.58 20.79
C LEU A 96 -14.22 -4.35 20.81
N ASN A 97 -13.17 -4.38 21.61
CA ASN A 97 -12.19 -3.30 21.69
C ASN A 97 -11.43 -3.07 20.37
N ARG A 98 -11.29 -4.09 19.51
CA ARG A 98 -10.65 -3.95 18.19
C ARG A 98 -11.53 -3.18 17.21
N PHE A 99 -12.84 -3.42 17.25
CA PHE A 99 -13.81 -2.62 16.51
C PHE A 99 -13.85 -1.19 17.03
N ALA A 100 -13.84 -1.00 18.35
CA ALA A 100 -13.76 0.33 18.96
C ALA A 100 -12.49 1.07 18.54
N GLY A 101 -11.32 0.42 18.58
CA GLY A 101 -10.06 0.99 18.11
C GLY A 101 -10.10 1.34 16.62
N SER A 102 -10.60 0.46 15.75
CA SER A 102 -10.74 0.75 14.31
C SER A 102 -11.69 1.91 14.03
N PHE A 103 -12.79 2.02 14.76
CA PHE A 103 -13.73 3.13 14.64
C PHE A 103 -13.11 4.45 15.11
N LEU A 104 -12.31 4.40 16.18
CA LEU A 104 -11.63 5.57 16.73
C LEU A 104 -10.50 6.06 15.80
N VAL A 105 -9.79 5.14 15.13
CA VAL A 105 -8.86 5.49 14.03
C VAL A 105 -9.61 6.13 12.87
N ALA A 106 -10.77 5.59 12.47
CA ALA A 106 -11.61 6.20 11.43
C ALA A 106 -12.08 7.61 11.78
N ALA A 107 -12.55 7.81 13.01
CA ALA A 107 -12.92 9.12 13.53
C ALA A 107 -11.73 10.10 13.55
N GLY A 108 -10.55 9.62 13.97
CA GLY A 108 -9.32 10.42 13.98
C GLY A 108 -8.91 10.89 12.58
N VAL A 109 -8.97 10.01 11.57
CA VAL A 109 -8.70 10.38 10.17
C VAL A 109 -9.73 11.38 9.66
N VAL A 110 -11.02 11.18 9.91
CA VAL A 110 -12.07 12.13 9.50
C VAL A 110 -11.80 13.51 10.11
N LEU A 111 -11.59 13.59 11.42
CA LEU A 111 -11.30 14.85 12.11
C LEU A 111 -10.03 15.53 11.60
N ALA A 112 -8.97 14.76 11.36
CA ALA A 112 -7.72 15.30 10.84
C ALA A 112 -7.89 15.86 9.42
N VAL A 113 -8.65 15.19 8.58
CA VAL A 113 -8.82 15.57 7.18
C VAL A 113 -9.81 16.72 7.00
N THR A 114 -10.95 16.72 7.71
CA THR A 114 -11.95 17.79 7.60
C THR A 114 -11.43 19.12 8.15
N SER A 115 -10.43 19.09 9.03
CA SER A 115 -9.80 20.29 9.59
C SER A 115 -9.10 21.19 8.58
N GLY A 116 -8.74 20.66 7.40
CA GLY A 116 -8.03 21.38 6.35
C GLY A 116 -8.90 21.77 5.14
N SER A 117 -10.18 21.40 5.12
CA SER A 117 -11.11 21.67 4.01
C SER A 117 -12.24 22.58 4.45
N GLU A 118 -12.62 23.57 3.62
CA GLU A 118 -13.89 24.28 3.81
C GLU A 118 -15.04 23.26 3.82
N HIS A 119 -15.82 23.26 4.90
CA HIS A 119 -16.66 22.14 5.35
C HIS A 119 -17.86 21.81 4.44
N ASP A 120 -18.01 22.44 3.28
CA ASP A 120 -19.26 22.38 2.48
C ASP A 120 -19.17 21.67 1.12
N GLN A 121 -17.99 21.20 0.68
CA GLN A 121 -17.84 20.64 -0.69
C GLN A 121 -16.95 19.40 -0.85
N LEU A 122 -16.57 18.68 0.21
CA LEU A 122 -15.65 17.54 0.07
C LEU A 122 -16.13 16.40 -0.84
N LEU A 123 -17.45 16.25 -1.02
CA LEU A 123 -18.06 15.27 -1.95
C LEU A 123 -19.14 15.90 -2.84
N SER A 124 -19.39 17.20 -2.71
CA SER A 124 -20.41 17.93 -3.47
C SER A 124 -19.96 18.06 -4.93
N GLY A 125 -20.48 17.19 -5.80
CA GLY A 125 -20.12 17.14 -7.24
C GLY A 125 -19.36 15.89 -7.67
N VAL A 126 -19.05 14.97 -6.74
CA VAL A 126 -18.43 13.68 -7.06
C VAL A 126 -19.51 12.61 -7.21
N GLU A 127 -19.52 11.90 -8.34
CA GLU A 127 -20.42 10.76 -8.52
C GLU A 127 -20.14 9.68 -7.47
N PHE A 128 -21.21 9.13 -6.87
CA PHE A 128 -21.14 8.08 -5.85
C PHE A 128 -20.32 6.84 -6.27
N VAL A 129 -20.17 6.63 -7.59
CA VAL A 129 -19.35 5.58 -8.19
C VAL A 129 -17.89 5.67 -7.73
N TRP A 130 -17.32 6.87 -7.60
CA TRP A 130 -15.89 7.03 -7.28
C TRP A 130 -15.56 6.68 -5.83
N PRO A 131 -16.29 7.18 -4.82
CA PRO A 131 -16.12 6.71 -3.44
C PRO A 131 -16.37 5.20 -3.29
N ALA A 132 -17.43 4.68 -3.93
CA ALA A 132 -17.75 3.25 -3.87
C ALA A 132 -16.61 2.38 -4.46
N MET A 133 -16.03 2.82 -5.58
CA MET A 133 -14.90 2.15 -6.21
C MET A 133 -13.63 2.18 -5.35
N MET A 134 -13.40 3.28 -4.60
CA MET A 134 -12.29 3.39 -3.66
C MET A 134 -12.44 2.43 -2.45
N ILE A 135 -13.66 2.30 -1.94
CA ILE A 135 -13.96 1.34 -0.87
C ILE A 135 -13.79 -0.10 -1.38
N ALA A 136 -14.25 -0.38 -2.60
CA ALA A 136 -14.05 -1.69 -3.23
C ALA A 136 -12.56 -2.00 -3.46
N SER A 137 -11.76 -1.02 -3.90
CA SER A 137 -10.31 -1.12 -3.99
C SER A 137 -9.68 -1.53 -2.66
N SER A 138 -10.08 -0.85 -1.58
CA SER A 138 -9.61 -1.14 -0.22
C SER A 138 -9.97 -2.56 0.22
N ALA A 139 -11.15 -3.06 -0.17
CA ALA A 139 -11.55 -4.43 0.10
C ALA A 139 -10.66 -5.45 -0.63
N PHE A 140 -10.34 -5.25 -1.92
CA PHE A 140 -9.44 -6.16 -2.66
C PHE A 140 -8.04 -6.21 -2.05
N GLN A 141 -7.49 -5.04 -1.68
CA GLN A 141 -6.20 -4.96 -1.00
C GLN A 141 -6.24 -5.66 0.36
N ALA A 142 -7.33 -5.53 1.11
CA ALA A 142 -7.51 -6.17 2.40
C ALA A 142 -7.55 -7.70 2.27
N VAL A 143 -8.31 -8.23 1.30
CA VAL A 143 -8.33 -9.68 1.01
C VAL A 143 -6.93 -10.17 0.65
N ALA A 144 -6.19 -9.46 -0.20
CA ALA A 144 -4.84 -9.82 -0.58
C ALA A 144 -3.89 -9.90 0.63
N SER A 145 -3.96 -8.92 1.54
CA SER A 145 -3.18 -8.91 2.79
C SER A 145 -3.51 -10.10 3.70
N VAL A 146 -4.79 -10.42 3.85
CA VAL A 146 -5.27 -11.56 4.66
C VAL A 146 -4.86 -12.90 4.03
N LEU A 147 -4.90 -13.02 2.70
CA LEU A 147 -4.41 -14.20 1.98
C LEU A 147 -2.89 -14.36 2.10
N LYS A 148 -2.12 -13.27 2.10
CA LYS A 148 -0.67 -13.33 2.39
C LYS A 148 -0.44 -13.93 3.78
N GLU A 149 -1.20 -13.49 4.79
CA GLU A 149 -1.12 -14.04 6.14
C GLU A 149 -1.47 -15.54 6.18
N SER A 150 -2.53 -15.97 5.49
CA SER A 150 -2.89 -17.40 5.46
C SER A 150 -1.80 -18.26 4.79
N VAL A 151 -1.15 -17.74 3.75
CA VAL A 151 0.01 -18.41 3.11
C VAL A 151 1.19 -18.52 4.06
N PHE A 152 1.50 -17.47 4.84
CA PHE A 152 2.56 -17.55 5.84
C PHE A 152 2.26 -18.60 6.93
N LEU A 153 1.00 -18.71 7.36
CA LEU A 153 0.57 -19.71 8.34
C LEU A 153 0.63 -21.14 7.78
N ASP A 154 0.13 -21.36 6.56
CA ASP A 154 0.19 -22.68 5.89
C ASP A 154 1.63 -23.11 5.57
N ALA A 155 2.50 -22.16 5.23
CA ALA A 155 3.90 -22.45 5.04
C ALA A 155 4.59 -22.86 6.36
N ALA A 156 4.26 -22.21 7.48
CA ALA A 156 4.81 -22.56 8.79
C ALA A 156 4.40 -23.97 9.25
N THR A 157 3.16 -24.40 8.97
CA THR A 157 2.71 -25.77 9.28
C THR A 157 3.39 -26.82 8.39
N ARG A 158 3.48 -26.57 7.07
CA ARG A 158 4.13 -27.50 6.12
C ARG A 158 5.64 -27.63 6.32
N LEU A 159 6.31 -26.56 6.70
CA LEU A 159 7.76 -26.52 6.88
C LEU A 159 8.19 -26.85 8.33
N LYS A 160 7.35 -27.53 9.11
CA LYS A 160 7.62 -27.97 10.50
C LYS A 160 8.13 -26.83 11.41
N GLY A 161 7.51 -25.65 11.32
CA GLY A 161 7.89 -24.47 12.10
C GLY A 161 9.02 -23.63 11.50
N LYS A 162 9.60 -24.03 10.35
CA LYS A 162 10.57 -23.19 9.63
C LYS A 162 9.82 -22.08 8.90
N LEU A 163 10.15 -20.83 9.21
CA LEU A 163 9.55 -19.66 8.59
C LEU A 163 9.93 -19.58 7.10
N ILE A 164 8.94 -19.51 6.22
CA ILE A 164 9.16 -19.26 4.80
C ILE A 164 9.84 -17.89 4.62
N ASP A 165 10.73 -17.81 3.63
CA ASP A 165 11.36 -16.54 3.30
C ASP A 165 10.33 -15.57 2.70
N ILE A 166 10.20 -14.38 3.29
CA ILE A 166 9.32 -13.30 2.84
C ILE A 166 9.56 -12.99 1.36
N PHE A 167 10.81 -13.05 0.92
CA PHE A 167 11.17 -12.72 -0.45
C PHE A 167 10.61 -13.75 -1.44
N VAL A 168 10.28 -14.98 -1.04
CA VAL A 168 9.57 -15.93 -1.91
C VAL A 168 8.16 -15.43 -2.18
N VAL A 169 7.39 -15.18 -1.12
CA VAL A 169 5.99 -14.71 -1.21
C VAL A 169 5.91 -13.38 -1.96
N ASN A 170 6.80 -12.45 -1.64
CA ASN A 170 6.75 -11.11 -2.21
C ASN A 170 7.30 -11.06 -3.65
N SER A 171 8.31 -11.86 -4.01
CA SER A 171 8.79 -11.91 -5.40
C SER A 171 7.71 -12.50 -6.32
N PHE A 172 7.11 -13.64 -5.93
CA PHE A 172 6.03 -14.22 -6.73
C PHE A 172 4.78 -13.33 -6.74
N GLY A 173 4.39 -12.76 -5.59
CA GLY A 173 3.28 -11.81 -5.48
C GLY A 173 3.47 -10.58 -6.37
N SER A 174 4.60 -9.87 -6.25
CA SER A 174 4.92 -8.71 -7.08
C SER A 174 5.10 -9.08 -8.56
N GLY A 175 5.61 -10.27 -8.88
CA GLY A 175 5.71 -10.76 -10.26
C GLY A 175 4.35 -10.94 -10.91
N PHE A 176 3.41 -11.61 -10.24
CA PHE A 176 2.04 -11.77 -10.74
C PHE A 176 1.27 -10.44 -10.75
N GLN A 177 1.44 -9.61 -9.72
CA GLN A 177 0.89 -8.24 -9.71
C GLN A 177 1.37 -7.44 -10.92
N ALA A 178 2.68 -7.44 -11.21
CA ALA A 178 3.24 -6.74 -12.37
C ALA A 178 2.66 -7.26 -13.68
N LEU A 179 2.51 -8.58 -13.81
CA LEU A 179 1.88 -9.21 -14.98
C LEU A 179 0.43 -8.75 -15.16
N PHE A 180 -0.39 -8.75 -14.10
CA PHE A 180 -1.77 -8.31 -14.17
C PHE A 180 -1.91 -6.81 -14.39
N VAL A 181 -1.06 -5.98 -13.77
CA VAL A 181 -1.02 -4.53 -14.04
C VAL A 181 -0.64 -4.26 -15.49
N LEU A 182 0.30 -5.01 -16.07
CA LEU A 182 0.63 -4.91 -17.48
C LEU A 182 -0.52 -5.38 -18.37
N LEU A 183 -1.28 -6.39 -17.96
CA LEU A 183 -2.49 -6.83 -18.66
C LEU A 183 -3.61 -5.78 -18.60
N PHE A 184 -3.73 -5.04 -17.50
CA PHE A 184 -4.68 -3.94 -17.35
C PHE A 184 -4.20 -2.61 -17.94
N LEU A 185 -2.94 -2.53 -18.35
CA LEU A 185 -2.35 -1.35 -19.00
C LEU A 185 -3.14 -0.82 -20.21
N PRO A 186 -3.62 -1.65 -21.16
CA PRO A 186 -4.46 -1.16 -22.26
C PRO A 186 -5.75 -0.49 -21.80
N PHE A 187 -6.37 -1.01 -20.74
CA PHE A 187 -7.54 -0.40 -20.12
C PHE A 187 -7.18 0.95 -19.47
N LEU A 188 -6.10 0.99 -18.69
CA LEU A 188 -5.59 2.21 -18.07
C LEU A 188 -5.19 3.30 -19.07
N SER A 189 -4.58 2.92 -20.20
CA SER A 189 -4.16 3.85 -21.26
C SER A 189 -5.36 4.48 -21.95
N ASN A 190 -6.39 3.68 -22.25
CA ASN A 190 -7.63 4.16 -22.86
C ASN A 190 -8.34 5.16 -21.93
N LEU A 191 -8.36 4.88 -20.62
CA LEU A 191 -8.95 5.77 -19.61
C LEU A 191 -8.23 7.12 -19.49
N LYS A 192 -6.91 7.17 -19.71
CA LYS A 192 -6.16 8.44 -19.73
C LYS A 192 -6.24 9.16 -21.08
N GLY A 193 -6.96 8.61 -22.05
CA GLY A 193 -7.06 9.14 -23.41
C GLY A 193 -5.80 8.99 -24.26
N ILE A 194 -4.86 8.14 -23.85
CA ILE A 194 -3.62 7.89 -24.62
C ILE A 194 -3.83 6.68 -25.52
N PRO A 195 -3.82 6.82 -26.85
CA PRO A 195 -3.91 5.69 -27.76
C PRO A 195 -2.70 4.77 -27.57
N LEU A 196 -2.95 3.45 -27.58
CA LEU A 196 -1.91 2.43 -27.34
C LEU A 196 -0.71 2.53 -28.29
N SER A 197 -0.91 3.08 -29.50
CA SER A 197 0.14 3.37 -30.47
C SER A 197 1.13 4.45 -30.02
N GLU A 198 0.68 5.40 -29.20
CA GLU A 198 1.50 6.49 -28.66
C GLU A 198 2.13 6.14 -27.31
N PHE A 199 1.69 5.05 -26.68
CA PHE A 199 2.20 4.62 -25.38
C PHE A 199 3.73 4.37 -25.35
N PRO A 200 4.35 3.72 -26.36
CA PRO A 200 5.81 3.59 -26.40
C PRO A 200 6.53 4.94 -26.52
N SER A 201 5.95 5.88 -27.28
CA SER A 201 6.47 7.25 -27.40
C SER A 201 6.36 8.00 -26.07
N TYR A 202 5.23 7.85 -25.37
CA TYR A 202 5.03 8.41 -24.03
C TYR A 202 6.01 7.85 -23.01
N LEU A 203 6.28 6.53 -23.01
CA LEU A 203 7.29 5.92 -22.16
C LEU A 203 8.70 6.42 -22.49
N LYS A 204 9.02 6.59 -23.77
CA LYS A 204 10.31 7.13 -24.21
C LYS A 204 10.49 8.58 -23.75
N SER A 205 9.45 9.41 -23.86
CA SER A 205 9.44 10.78 -23.35
C SER A 205 9.53 10.85 -21.82
N GLY A 206 8.87 9.92 -21.12
CA GLY A 206 9.00 9.75 -19.67
C GLY A 206 10.42 9.34 -19.26
N ALA A 207 11.05 8.43 -19.98
CA ALA A 207 12.43 8.02 -19.77
C ALA A 207 13.42 9.14 -20.07
N ALA A 208 13.19 9.91 -21.14
CA ALA A 208 13.97 11.10 -21.48
C ALA A 208 13.90 12.16 -20.36
N CYS A 209 12.70 12.42 -19.82
CA CYS A 209 12.50 13.28 -18.66
C CYS A 209 13.16 12.71 -17.38
N PHE A 210 13.15 11.39 -17.19
CA PHE A 210 13.77 10.72 -16.04
C PHE A 210 15.30 10.84 -16.04
N PHE A 211 15.93 10.50 -17.17
CA PHE A 211 17.38 10.59 -17.34
C PHE A 211 17.85 12.02 -17.61
N ASN A 212 16.92 12.98 -17.69
CA ASN A 212 17.18 14.37 -18.05
C ASN A 212 17.91 14.52 -19.41
N ILE A 213 17.60 13.63 -20.36
CA ILE A 213 18.17 13.61 -21.71
C ILE A 213 17.17 14.29 -22.65
N GLY A 214 17.41 15.55 -23.02
CA GLY A 214 16.58 16.31 -23.97
C GLY A 214 15.71 17.37 -23.30
N ALA A 215 16.37 18.39 -22.73
CA ALA A 215 15.81 19.48 -21.93
C ALA A 215 14.86 20.44 -22.68
N ASN A 216 13.71 19.97 -23.15
CA ASN A 216 12.65 20.82 -23.70
C ASN A 216 11.25 20.54 -23.12
N THR A 217 11.16 19.72 -22.07
CA THR A 217 9.89 19.46 -21.35
C THR A 217 9.94 20.11 -19.98
N THR A 218 9.02 21.05 -19.74
CA THR A 218 8.83 21.70 -18.45
C THR A 218 8.42 20.68 -17.37
N GLY A 219 8.94 20.80 -16.15
CA GLY A 219 8.55 19.93 -15.02
C GLY A 219 9.35 18.64 -14.84
N CYS A 220 10.58 18.55 -15.36
CA CYS A 220 11.54 17.46 -15.08
C CYS A 220 12.56 17.83 -13.98
N ASP A 221 12.37 18.96 -13.30
CA ASP A 221 13.27 19.43 -12.25
C ASP A 221 13.37 18.41 -11.10
N GLY A 222 14.60 18.06 -10.71
CA GLY A 222 14.89 17.06 -9.67
C GLY A 222 14.89 15.59 -10.14
N SER A 223 14.79 15.32 -11.45
CA SER A 223 15.02 13.99 -12.02
C SER A 223 16.51 13.76 -12.34
N PRO A 224 17.08 12.56 -12.11
CA PRO A 224 16.46 11.32 -11.61
C PRO A 224 16.45 11.18 -10.07
N THR A 225 17.10 12.08 -9.33
CA THR A 225 17.43 11.88 -7.91
C THR A 225 16.20 11.75 -7.00
N LEU A 226 15.18 12.60 -7.17
CA LEU A 226 13.96 12.55 -6.35
C LEU A 226 13.13 11.27 -6.59
N PRO A 227 12.80 10.89 -7.85
CA PRO A 227 12.15 9.60 -8.12
C PRO A 227 12.93 8.38 -7.60
N LEU A 228 14.26 8.40 -7.71
CA LEU A 228 15.09 7.28 -7.29
C LEU A 228 15.14 7.17 -5.76
N LEU A 229 15.25 8.31 -5.05
CA LEU A 229 15.14 8.35 -3.59
C LEU A 229 13.76 7.84 -3.12
N TYR A 230 12.69 8.25 -3.80
CA TYR A 230 11.33 7.75 -3.52
C TYR A 230 11.25 6.22 -3.67
N ILE A 231 11.76 5.67 -4.79
CA ILE A 231 11.74 4.22 -5.02
C ILE A 231 12.54 3.48 -3.93
N ILE A 232 13.74 3.95 -3.59
CA ILE A 232 14.57 3.34 -2.54
C ILE A 232 13.84 3.36 -1.19
N THR A 233 13.33 4.50 -0.77
CA THR A 233 12.62 4.64 0.51
C THR A 233 11.33 3.80 0.52
N ASN A 234 10.59 3.76 -0.59
CA ASN A 234 9.37 2.97 -0.68
C ASN A 234 9.66 1.46 -0.61
N ILE A 235 10.72 0.99 -1.27
CA ILE A 235 11.20 -0.40 -1.15
C ILE A 235 11.61 -0.71 0.29
N ALA A 236 12.41 0.14 0.93
CA ALA A 236 12.84 -0.05 2.31
C ALA A 236 11.65 -0.10 3.27
N PHE A 237 10.66 0.78 3.06
CA PHE A 237 9.41 0.78 3.82
C PHE A 237 8.63 -0.52 3.63
N ASN A 238 8.39 -0.95 2.39
CA ASN A 238 7.67 -2.20 2.12
C ASN A 238 8.39 -3.42 2.70
N ILE A 239 9.72 -3.50 2.62
CA ILE A 239 10.50 -4.57 3.25
C ILE A 239 10.34 -4.53 4.78
N SER A 240 10.35 -3.35 5.39
CA SER A 240 10.17 -3.18 6.84
C SER A 240 8.78 -3.63 7.30
N VAL A 241 7.74 -3.24 6.57
CA VAL A 241 6.35 -3.66 6.78
C VAL A 241 6.23 -5.18 6.66
N LEU A 242 6.85 -5.79 5.64
CA LEU A 242 6.85 -7.24 5.48
C LEU A 242 7.63 -7.97 6.58
N ASN A 243 8.73 -7.40 7.05
CA ASN A 243 9.47 -7.96 8.18
C ASN A 243 8.59 -7.91 9.45
N LEU A 244 7.85 -6.83 9.66
CA LEU A 244 6.88 -6.72 10.74
C LEU A 244 5.74 -7.74 10.59
N LEU A 245 5.22 -7.95 9.37
CA LEU A 245 4.23 -8.99 9.07
C LEU A 245 4.71 -10.39 9.42
N LYS A 246 6.00 -10.69 9.20
CA LYS A 246 6.57 -12.00 9.51
C LYS A 246 6.61 -12.30 11.01
N TYR A 247 6.90 -11.30 11.84
CA TYR A 247 6.99 -11.47 13.29
C TYR A 247 5.68 -11.15 14.02
N SER A 248 4.70 -10.56 13.32
CA SER A 248 3.45 -10.10 13.89
C SER A 248 2.24 -10.56 13.06
N SER A 249 1.14 -9.81 13.11
CA SER A 249 -0.08 -10.08 12.33
C SER A 249 -0.27 -9.03 11.23
N ALA A 250 -1.08 -9.35 10.21
CA ALA A 250 -1.44 -8.42 9.14
C ALA A 250 -1.95 -7.08 9.69
N VAL A 251 -2.70 -7.19 10.76
CA VAL A 251 -3.33 -6.09 11.46
C VAL A 251 -2.31 -5.14 12.12
N VAL A 252 -1.33 -5.67 12.85
CA VAL A 252 -0.31 -4.84 13.54
C VAL A 252 0.55 -4.11 12.52
N SER A 253 0.84 -4.76 11.40
CA SER A 253 1.56 -4.12 10.31
C SER A 253 0.76 -2.97 9.70
N SER A 254 -0.53 -3.16 9.42
CA SER A 254 -1.41 -2.08 8.95
C SER A 254 -1.49 -0.94 9.95
N LEU A 255 -1.50 -1.24 11.24
CA LEU A 255 -1.54 -0.26 12.32
C LEU A 255 -0.25 0.59 12.38
N ALA A 256 0.92 -0.04 12.22
CA ALA A 256 2.21 0.64 12.16
C ALA A 256 2.33 1.54 10.92
N VAL A 257 1.74 1.12 9.80
CA VAL A 257 1.62 1.98 8.60
C VAL A 257 0.67 3.15 8.87
N MET A 258 -0.42 2.94 9.62
CA MET A 258 -1.33 4.03 9.98
C MET A 258 -0.73 5.02 10.98
N SER A 259 0.18 4.57 11.87
CA SER A 259 0.90 5.49 12.76
C SER A 259 1.88 6.39 12.02
N SER A 260 2.34 6.03 10.81
CA SER A 260 3.19 6.92 10.01
C SER A 260 2.42 8.05 9.33
N VAL A 261 1.08 7.96 9.26
CA VAL A 261 0.24 8.97 8.61
C VAL A 261 0.29 10.33 9.34
N PRO A 262 0.05 10.43 10.67
CA PRO A 262 0.19 11.71 11.39
C PRO A 262 1.59 12.31 11.27
N ILE A 263 2.62 11.46 11.33
CA ILE A 263 4.03 11.89 11.21
C ILE A 263 4.28 12.48 9.82
N SER A 264 3.75 11.84 8.77
CA SER A 264 3.89 12.31 7.39
C SER A 264 3.20 13.66 7.20
N ILE A 265 1.99 13.84 7.75
CA ILE A 265 1.26 15.11 7.64
C ILE A 265 1.96 16.22 8.43
N TYR A 266 2.51 15.91 9.61
CA TYR A 266 3.35 16.85 10.36
C TYR A 266 4.57 17.29 9.54
N ILE A 267 5.28 16.36 8.91
CA ILE A 267 6.43 16.67 8.06
C ILE A 267 6.02 17.50 6.83
N LEU A 268 4.88 17.21 6.22
CA LEU A 268 4.34 17.96 5.07
C LEU A 268 3.85 19.37 5.43
N SER A 269 3.59 19.64 6.71
CA SER A 269 3.27 20.99 7.19
C SER A 269 4.49 21.90 7.34
N LEU A 270 5.69 21.30 7.38
CA LEU A 270 6.94 22.06 7.39
C LEU A 270 7.23 22.63 5.99
N PRO A 271 7.90 23.79 5.90
CA PRO A 271 8.34 24.33 4.62
C PRO A 271 9.43 23.42 4.03
N LEU A 272 9.02 22.46 3.21
CA LEU A 272 9.91 21.51 2.56
C LEU A 272 10.47 22.08 1.26
N PRO A 273 11.71 21.76 0.89
CA PRO A 273 12.23 22.08 -0.43
C PRO A 273 11.30 21.46 -1.48
N TYR A 274 10.90 22.25 -2.48
CA TYR A 274 9.95 21.92 -3.57
C TYR A 274 8.43 21.97 -3.26
N LEU A 275 8.00 22.25 -2.03
CA LEU A 275 6.60 22.54 -1.68
C LEU A 275 6.48 23.97 -1.18
N SER A 276 5.75 24.81 -1.91
CA SER A 276 5.82 26.27 -1.77
C SER A 276 4.96 26.88 -0.66
N GLU A 277 4.21 26.12 0.13
CA GLU A 277 3.47 26.67 1.28
C GLU A 277 3.49 25.67 2.45
N GLY A 278 4.13 26.07 3.55
CA GLY A 278 3.97 25.38 4.84
C GLY A 278 2.56 25.67 5.36
N ALA A 279 1.72 24.64 5.44
CA ALA A 279 0.34 24.79 5.90
C ALA A 279 0.29 24.94 7.43
N ASN A 280 -0.40 25.98 7.92
CA ASN A 280 -0.69 26.12 9.34
C ASN A 280 -1.59 24.98 9.81
N LEU A 281 -1.10 24.15 10.73
CA LEU A 281 -1.83 23.03 11.30
C LEU A 281 -3.02 23.54 12.12
N SER A 282 -4.25 23.24 11.68
CA SER A 282 -5.47 23.54 12.42
C SER A 282 -5.48 22.80 13.77
N PRO A 283 -6.00 23.39 14.86
CA PRO A 283 -6.18 22.70 16.15
C PRO A 283 -6.98 21.38 16.02
N PHE A 284 -7.90 21.32 15.06
CA PHE A 284 -8.66 20.11 14.74
C PHE A 284 -7.79 19.01 14.10
N PHE A 285 -6.73 19.38 13.38
CA PHE A 285 -5.76 18.42 12.86
C PHE A 285 -4.99 17.73 14.00
N VAL A 286 -4.55 18.51 14.99
CA VAL A 286 -3.85 18.00 16.18
C VAL A 286 -4.77 17.10 16.99
N LEU A 287 -6.04 17.51 17.16
CA LEU A 287 -7.06 16.70 17.81
C LEU A 287 -7.30 15.38 17.06
N GLY A 288 -7.48 15.42 15.73
CA GLY A 288 -7.67 14.24 14.90
C GLY A 288 -6.49 13.28 14.95
N SER A 289 -5.26 13.81 14.92
CA SER A 289 -4.03 13.04 15.09
C SER A 289 -3.92 12.40 16.47
N ALA A 290 -4.29 13.13 17.54
CA ALA A 290 -4.30 12.60 18.89
C ALA A 290 -5.35 11.48 19.06
N VAL A 291 -6.56 11.69 18.53
CA VAL A 291 -7.63 10.68 18.50
C VAL A 291 -7.17 9.45 17.72
N LEU A 292 -6.56 9.63 16.55
CA LEU A 292 -5.99 8.54 15.77
C LEU A 292 -4.98 7.74 16.61
N MET A 293 -4.02 8.41 17.25
CA MET A 293 -3.01 7.76 18.12
C MET A 293 -3.65 7.01 19.29
N VAL A 294 -4.66 7.58 19.96
CA VAL A 294 -5.44 6.90 21.01
C VAL A 294 -6.15 5.67 20.45
N GLY A 295 -6.67 5.74 19.23
CA GLY A 295 -7.31 4.62 18.54
C GLY A 295 -6.34 3.47 18.32
N LEU A 296 -5.13 3.78 17.86
CA LEU A 296 -4.06 2.80 17.70
C LEU A 296 -3.64 2.20 19.06
N ILE A 297 -3.57 3.00 20.11
CA ILE A 297 -3.23 2.56 21.46
C ILE A 297 -4.30 1.61 22.02
N VAL A 298 -5.59 1.99 21.96
CA VAL A 298 -6.71 1.12 22.41
C VAL A 298 -6.75 -0.17 21.61
N TYR A 299 -6.47 -0.09 20.32
CA TYR A 299 -6.35 -1.25 19.44
C TYR A 299 -5.21 -2.20 19.88
N ASN A 300 -4.04 -1.64 20.22
CA ASN A 300 -2.86 -2.40 20.66
C ASN A 300 -2.97 -2.97 22.08
N PHE A 301 -3.50 -2.21 23.04
CA PHE A 301 -3.72 -2.69 24.42
C PHE A 301 -4.68 -3.88 24.48
N SER A 302 -5.53 -4.02 23.46
CA SER A 302 -6.48 -5.13 23.31
C SER A 302 -5.85 -6.37 22.67
N TRP A 303 -4.53 -6.39 22.52
CA TRP A 303 -3.75 -7.57 22.23
C TRP A 303 -3.58 -8.38 23.52
N PRO A 304 -4.25 -9.53 23.70
CA PRO A 304 -3.69 -10.52 24.61
C PRO A 304 -2.35 -10.92 24.00
N LEU A 305 -1.27 -10.74 24.77
CA LEU A 305 -0.03 -11.50 24.63
C LEU A 305 -0.41 -12.91 24.18
N LYS A 306 -0.05 -13.26 22.95
CA LYS A 306 -0.18 -14.63 22.48
C LYS A 306 0.65 -15.44 23.47
N GLN A 307 -0.08 -16.27 24.22
CA GLN A 307 0.39 -17.29 25.14
C GLN A 307 1.73 -17.89 24.72
N ASP A 308 2.72 -17.77 25.61
CA ASP A 308 3.87 -18.68 25.75
C ASP A 308 3.41 -20.07 26.26
N SER A 309 2.39 -20.65 25.65
CA SER A 309 1.93 -22.00 25.99
C SER A 309 1.47 -22.70 24.73
N ASP A 310 2.44 -23.19 23.96
CA ASP A 310 2.41 -24.51 23.31
C ASP A 310 3.76 -24.73 22.58
N ILE A 311 4.84 -24.69 23.37
CA ILE A 311 6.05 -25.49 23.12
C ILE A 311 6.39 -26.12 24.46
N SER A 312 5.71 -27.22 24.76
CA SER A 312 6.19 -28.26 25.68
C SER A 312 6.53 -29.48 24.86
#